data_AF-A0A842LHJ9-F1
#
_entry.id   AF-A0A842LHJ9-F1
#
_cell.length_a   1.000
_cell.length_b   1.000
_cell.length_c   1.000
_cell.angle_alpha   90.00
_cell.angle_beta   90.00
_cell.angle_gamma   90.00
#
_symmetry.space_group_name_H-M   'P 1'
#
loop_
_entity.id
_entity.type
_entity.pdbx_description
1 polymer ?
#
loop_
_entity_poly.entity_id
_entity_poly.type
_entity_poly.pdbx_seq_one_letter_code
_entity_poly.pdbx_strand_id
1 'polypeptide(L)'
;MKALVLEAKWDPRPTYQVSEFERRTGKAIEGASVWRYPKLELRDIPDPKPGPGQVLLRVKACGICGSDVHFYETDQDGYMLYPGLTKFPTVIGHEFAGEVVEIGPGPEGKDLKVGDRVTVEEMVWCGYCRPCRDGYPNQCQNLE
;
A
#
# COMPACT_ATOMS: atom_id res chain seq x y z
N MET A 1 -6.94 16.84 2.11
CA MET A 1 -8.05 15.93 1.73
C MET A 1 -8.40 14.98 2.85
N LYS A 2 -9.57 14.33 2.81
CA LYS A 2 -9.90 13.22 3.72
C LYS A 2 -9.46 11.88 3.12
N ALA A 3 -8.97 10.98 3.95
CA ALA A 3 -8.57 9.62 3.57
C ALA A 3 -8.94 8.61 4.65
N LEU A 4 -9.24 7.37 4.25
CA LEU A 4 -9.49 6.27 5.16
C LEU A 4 -8.13 5.66 5.55
N VAL A 5 -7.72 5.89 6.80
CA VAL A 5 -6.40 5.51 7.31
C VAL A 5 -6.57 4.35 8.29
N LEU A 6 -5.80 3.28 8.06
CA LEU A 6 -5.67 2.18 9.00
C LEU A 6 -4.39 2.34 9.80
N GLU A 7 -4.51 2.18 11.11
CA GLU A 7 -3.38 2.06 12.04
C GLU A 7 -3.53 0.79 12.87
N ALA A 8 -2.42 0.23 13.33
CA ALA A 8 -2.43 -0.86 14.29
C ALA A 8 -1.18 -0.76 15.18
N LYS A 9 -1.24 -1.37 16.35
CA LYS A 9 -0.10 -1.44 17.27
C LYS A 9 0.90 -2.49 16.78
N TRP A 10 2.17 -2.11 16.68
CA TRP A 10 3.27 -3.07 16.54
C TRP A 10 3.41 -3.86 17.85
N ASP A 11 2.89 -5.09 17.90
CA ASP A 11 2.85 -5.93 19.11
C ASP A 11 3.09 -7.41 18.78
N PRO A 12 4.28 -7.78 18.26
CA PRO A 12 4.54 -9.12 17.73
C PRO A 12 4.16 -10.23 18.70
N ARG A 13 3.59 -11.31 18.16
CA ARG A 13 3.30 -12.51 18.96
C ARG A 13 4.58 -12.99 19.64
N PRO A 14 4.51 -13.56 20.85
CA PRO A 14 5.69 -14.06 21.57
C PRO A 14 6.51 -15.10 20.79
N THR A 15 5.87 -15.85 19.90
CA THR A 15 6.50 -16.88 19.05
C THR A 15 7.09 -16.32 17.76
N TYR A 16 6.81 -15.06 17.41
CA TYR A 16 7.26 -14.46 16.15
C TYR A 16 8.63 -13.79 16.31
N GLN A 17 9.59 -14.21 15.49
CA GLN A 17 10.92 -13.61 15.47
C GLN A 17 10.98 -12.49 14.44
N VAL A 18 10.85 -11.26 14.92
CA VAL A 18 10.98 -10.07 14.06
C VAL A 18 12.39 -9.98 13.49
N SER A 19 12.49 -10.01 12.17
CA SER A 19 13.73 -9.94 11.41
C SER A 19 14.39 -8.55 11.48
N GLU A 20 15.66 -8.45 11.09
CA GLU A 20 16.35 -7.15 11.00
C GLU A 20 15.67 -6.22 9.97
N PHE A 21 15.20 -6.78 8.85
CA PHE A 21 14.48 -6.04 7.83
C PHE A 21 13.23 -5.35 8.41
N GLU A 22 12.42 -6.10 9.16
CA GLU A 22 11.19 -5.59 9.75
C GLU A 22 11.48 -4.52 10.80
N ARG A 23 12.49 -4.72 11.66
CA ARG A 23 12.94 -3.71 12.63
C ARG A 23 13.41 -2.43 11.96
N ARG A 24 14.14 -2.55 10.86
CA ARG A 24 14.71 -1.41 10.13
C ARG A 24 13.66 -0.62 9.35
N THR A 25 12.68 -1.30 8.76
CA THR A 25 11.74 -0.69 7.80
C THR A 25 10.38 -0.35 8.40
N GLY A 26 10.01 -1.02 9.51
CA GLY A 26 8.67 -1.01 10.05
C GLY A 26 7.64 -1.70 9.15
N LYS A 27 8.08 -2.43 8.12
CA LYS A 27 7.22 -3.31 7.32
C LYS A 27 7.21 -4.67 8.01
N ALA A 28 6.03 -5.22 8.34
CA ALA A 28 5.89 -6.58 8.82
C ALA A 28 5.77 -7.52 7.62
N ILE A 29 6.56 -8.60 7.59
CA ILE A 29 6.46 -9.61 6.52
C ILE A 29 5.22 -10.47 6.77
N GLU A 30 4.93 -10.78 8.03
CA GLU A 30 3.72 -11.49 8.44
C GLU A 30 2.80 -10.58 9.28
N GLY A 31 1.90 -9.84 8.62
CA GLY A 31 1.03 -8.86 9.28
C GLY A 31 0.27 -9.41 10.49
N ALA A 32 -0.35 -10.58 10.34
CA ALA A 32 -1.13 -11.27 11.39
C ALA A 32 -0.30 -11.75 12.60
N SER A 33 1.02 -11.78 12.47
CA SER A 33 1.96 -12.12 13.53
C SER A 33 2.47 -10.89 14.28
N VAL A 34 2.25 -9.68 13.74
CA VAL A 34 2.85 -8.43 14.23
C VAL A 34 1.83 -7.42 14.72
N TRP A 35 0.80 -7.14 13.93
CA TRP A 35 -0.08 -6.00 14.17
C TRP A 35 -1.29 -6.39 15.01
N ARG A 36 -1.58 -5.55 16.02
CA ARG A 36 -2.65 -5.77 16.99
C ARG A 36 -3.52 -4.53 17.16
N TYR A 37 -4.81 -4.75 17.41
CA TYR A 37 -5.80 -3.69 17.62
C TYR A 37 -5.89 -2.70 16.45
N PRO A 38 -6.18 -3.17 15.23
CA PRO A 38 -6.35 -2.29 14.09
C PRO A 38 -7.48 -1.30 14.33
N LYS A 39 -7.28 -0.07 13.87
CA LYS A 39 -8.26 1.02 13.89
C LYS A 39 -8.34 1.64 12.52
N LEU A 40 -9.56 1.84 12.07
CA LEU A 40 -9.86 2.42 10.77
C LEU A 40 -10.59 3.74 10.97
N GLU A 41 -10.00 4.83 10.49
CA GLU A 41 -10.51 6.18 10.73
C GLU A 41 -10.47 7.03 9.47
N LEU A 42 -11.49 7.87 9.30
CA LEU A 42 -11.45 8.93 8.30
C LEU A 42 -10.65 10.11 8.86
N ARG A 43 -9.48 10.40 8.27
CA ARG A 43 -8.56 11.45 8.73
C ARG A 43 -8.41 12.54 7.67
N ASP A 44 -8.20 13.77 8.13
CA ASP A 44 -7.72 14.85 7.28
C ASP A 44 -6.19 14.73 7.11
N ILE A 45 -5.73 14.65 5.86
CA ILE A 45 -4.33 14.54 5.46
C ILE A 45 -3.98 15.63 4.44
N PRO A 46 -2.70 16.03 4.29
CA PRO A 46 -2.28 16.94 3.24
C PRO A 46 -2.63 16.42 1.85
N ASP A 47 -2.95 17.32 0.92
CA ASP A 47 -3.11 16.93 -0.48
C ASP A 47 -1.75 16.49 -1.05
N PRO A 48 -1.66 15.29 -1.67
CA PRO A 48 -0.40 14.80 -2.21
C PRO A 48 0.05 15.63 -3.42
N LYS A 49 1.36 15.64 -3.66
CA LYS A 49 1.97 16.27 -4.83
C LYS A 49 2.81 15.24 -5.59
N PRO A 50 2.59 15.08 -6.91
CA PRO A 50 3.34 14.08 -7.67
C PRO A 50 4.78 14.54 -7.86
N GLY A 51 5.73 13.69 -7.44
CA GLY A 51 7.14 13.86 -7.74
C GLY A 51 7.50 13.40 -9.15
N PRO A 52 8.80 13.40 -9.52
CA PRO A 52 9.23 12.90 -10.81
C PRO A 52 8.77 11.47 -11.08
N GLY A 53 8.24 11.21 -12.27
CA GLY A 53 7.71 9.89 -12.65
C GLY A 53 6.41 9.47 -11.96
N GLN A 54 5.74 10.37 -11.24
CA GLN A 54 4.46 10.10 -10.58
C GLN A 54 3.32 10.89 -11.25
N VAL A 55 2.10 10.40 -11.07
CA VAL A 55 0.87 11.13 -11.43
C VAL A 55 -0.04 11.22 -10.23
N LEU A 56 -0.79 12.31 -10.14
CA LEU A 56 -1.84 12.47 -9.16
C LEU A 56 -3.18 12.14 -9.80
N LEU A 57 -3.92 11.24 -9.14
CA LEU A 57 -5.25 10.83 -9.58
C LEU A 57 -6.31 11.40 -8.66
N ARG A 58 -7.40 11.90 -9.25
CA ARG A 58 -8.67 12.05 -8.54
C ARG A 58 -9.40 10.71 -8.59
N VAL A 59 -9.34 9.96 -7.49
CA VAL A 59 -10.04 8.69 -7.34
C VAL A 59 -11.55 8.91 -7.51
N LYS A 60 -12.19 8.12 -8.36
CA LYS A 60 -13.63 8.18 -8.63
C LYS A 60 -14.39 7.04 -7.97
N ALA A 61 -13.76 5.87 -7.92
CA ALA A 61 -14.28 4.68 -7.24
C ALA A 61 -13.10 3.83 -6.74
N CYS A 62 -13.30 3.15 -5.62
CA CYS A 62 -12.37 2.18 -5.05
C CYS A 62 -13.20 0.99 -4.53
N GLY A 63 -12.84 -0.22 -4.94
CA GLY A 63 -13.39 -1.46 -4.42
C GLY A 63 -12.90 -1.73 -3.00
N ILE A 64 -13.66 -2.55 -2.27
CA ILE A 64 -13.24 -3.11 -0.98
C ILE A 64 -12.80 -4.55 -1.26
N CYS A 65 -11.51 -4.82 -1.10
CA CYS A 65 -10.97 -6.15 -1.24
C CYS A 65 -11.16 -6.94 0.07
N GLY A 66 -11.14 -8.27 -0.03
CA GLY A 66 -11.11 -9.13 1.17
C GLY A 66 -9.89 -8.84 2.07
N SER A 67 -8.76 -8.43 1.50
CA SER A 67 -7.59 -8.03 2.30
C SER A 67 -7.83 -6.76 3.12
N ASP A 68 -8.58 -5.80 2.60
CA ASP A 68 -8.93 -4.59 3.36
C ASP A 68 -9.78 -4.94 4.58
N VAL A 69 -10.70 -5.90 4.42
CA VAL A 69 -11.50 -6.45 5.53
C VAL A 69 -10.58 -7.17 6.53
N HIS A 70 -9.68 -8.04 6.06
CA HIS A 70 -8.73 -8.76 6.92
C HIS A 70 -7.66 -7.88 7.59
N PHE A 71 -7.42 -6.66 7.09
CA PHE A 71 -6.61 -5.66 7.80
C PHE A 71 -7.30 -5.18 9.08
N TYR A 72 -8.64 -5.15 9.09
CA TYR A 72 -9.45 -4.66 10.21
C TYR A 72 -9.95 -5.78 11.12
N GLU A 73 -10.31 -6.93 10.57
CA GLU A 73 -10.74 -8.09 11.37
C GLU A 73 -9.60 -8.61 12.24
N THR A 74 -9.97 -9.17 13.40
CA THR A 74 -9.00 -9.73 14.34
C THR A 74 -9.35 -11.12 14.81
N ASP A 75 -8.33 -11.85 15.27
CA ASP A 75 -8.52 -13.01 16.13
C ASP A 75 -8.99 -12.60 17.54
N GLN A 76 -9.16 -13.58 18.42
CA GLN A 76 -9.61 -13.38 19.80
C GLN A 76 -8.62 -12.57 20.65
N ASP A 77 -7.34 -12.59 20.29
CA ASP A 77 -6.30 -11.84 20.97
C ASP A 77 -6.15 -10.42 20.40
N GLY A 78 -6.90 -10.05 19.36
CA GLY A 78 -6.89 -8.73 18.75
C GLY A 78 -5.82 -8.55 17.66
N TYR A 79 -5.19 -9.63 17.19
CA TYR A 79 -4.26 -9.58 16.05
C TYR A 79 -5.02 -9.54 14.73
N MET A 80 -4.58 -8.71 13.79
CA MET A 80 -5.20 -8.64 12.47
C MET A 80 -5.16 -9.99 11.74
N LEU A 81 -6.11 -10.24 10.83
CA LEU A 81 -6.18 -11.52 10.12
C LEU A 81 -5.31 -11.61 8.86
N TYR A 82 -4.99 -10.48 8.22
CA TYR A 82 -4.21 -10.52 6.97
C TYR A 82 -2.74 -10.91 7.22
N PRO A 83 -2.22 -11.95 6.55
CA PRO A 83 -0.90 -12.50 6.87
C PRO A 83 0.25 -11.89 6.06
N GLY A 84 -0.02 -11.04 5.07
CA GLY A 84 1.00 -10.57 4.14
C GLY A 84 1.81 -9.36 4.61
N LEU A 85 2.63 -8.86 3.67
CA LEU A 85 3.44 -7.66 3.83
C LEU A 85 2.56 -6.45 4.17
N THR A 86 2.86 -5.76 5.26
CA THR A 86 2.07 -4.63 5.74
C THR A 86 2.92 -3.59 6.44
N LYS A 87 2.50 -2.33 6.37
CA LYS A 87 3.09 -1.23 7.14
C LYS A 87 1.99 -0.26 7.55
N PHE A 88 1.91 0.04 8.85
CA PHE A 88 0.95 0.99 9.39
C PHE A 88 1.64 2.18 10.07
N PRO A 89 1.02 3.37 10.07
CA PRO A 89 -0.28 3.68 9.47
C PRO A 89 -0.24 3.74 7.92
N THR A 90 -1.36 3.44 7.26
CA THR A 90 -1.48 3.54 5.79
C THR A 90 -2.88 4.00 5.35
N VAL A 91 -2.96 4.66 4.18
CA VAL A 91 -4.24 4.85 3.48
C VAL A 91 -4.55 3.56 2.74
N ILE A 92 -5.70 2.93 3.03
CA ILE A 92 -6.09 1.65 2.41
C ILE A 92 -6.88 1.84 1.12
N GLY A 93 -7.03 0.75 0.36
CA GLY A 93 -7.75 0.71 -0.91
C GLY A 93 -6.80 0.68 -2.12
N HIS A 94 -6.82 -0.43 -2.85
CA HIS A 94 -5.93 -0.69 -3.98
C HIS A 94 -6.68 -1.13 -5.25
N GLU A 95 -8.00 -1.24 -5.20
CA GLU A 95 -8.86 -1.59 -6.35
C GLU A 95 -9.55 -0.34 -6.91
N PHE A 96 -8.78 0.62 -7.42
CA PHE A 96 -9.33 1.94 -7.76
C PHE A 96 -9.16 2.37 -9.21
N ALA A 97 -10.09 3.22 -9.63
CA ALA A 97 -10.08 3.92 -10.90
C ALA A 97 -10.26 5.43 -10.67
N GLY A 98 -9.60 6.23 -11.51
CA GLY A 98 -9.58 7.66 -11.35
C GLY A 98 -9.30 8.42 -12.63
N GLU A 99 -9.14 9.72 -12.47
CA GLU A 99 -8.79 10.66 -13.53
C GLU A 99 -7.46 11.33 -13.19
N VAL A 100 -6.54 11.40 -14.17
CA VAL A 100 -5.27 12.13 -14.01
C VAL A 100 -5.56 13.62 -13.83
N VAL A 101 -5.12 14.20 -12.71
CA VAL A 101 -5.32 15.64 -12.43
C VAL A 101 -4.02 16.45 -12.39
N GLU A 102 -2.88 15.81 -12.16
CA GLU A 102 -1.56 16.44 -12.18
C GLU A 102 -0.53 15.40 -12.60
N ILE A 103 0.45 15.78 -13.43
CA ILE A 103 1.55 14.90 -13.86
C ILE A 103 2.83 15.50 -13.30
N GLY A 104 3.61 14.69 -12.59
CA GLY A 104 4.91 15.09 -12.07
C GLY A 104 5.92 15.38 -13.19
N PRO A 105 7.03 16.06 -12.88
CA PRO A 105 8.05 16.37 -13.88
C PRO A 105 8.73 15.10 -14.42
N GLY A 106 9.18 15.12 -15.68
CA GLY A 106 9.96 14.03 -16.28
C GLY A 106 9.29 13.38 -17.49
N PRO A 107 10.05 12.58 -18.26
CA PRO A 107 9.57 11.98 -19.50
C PRO A 107 8.64 10.77 -19.28
N GLU A 108 8.56 10.20 -18.08
CA GLU A 108 7.83 8.96 -17.78
C GLU A 108 6.31 9.13 -17.93
N GLY A 109 5.79 10.35 -17.77
CA GLY A 109 4.38 10.68 -17.97
C GLY A 109 4.00 11.10 -19.40
N LYS A 110 4.92 11.03 -20.38
CA LYS A 110 4.70 11.58 -21.73
C LYS A 110 3.51 10.99 -22.49
N ASP A 111 3.14 9.75 -22.15
CA ASP A 111 2.04 9.02 -22.80
C ASP A 111 0.69 9.23 -22.08
N LEU A 112 0.68 10.00 -20.98
CA LEU A 112 -0.51 10.38 -20.22
C LEU A 112 -0.80 11.87 -20.38
N LYS A 113 -2.08 12.23 -20.25
CA LYS A 113 -2.53 13.63 -20.16
C LYS A 113 -3.53 13.81 -19.03
N VAL A 114 -3.60 15.04 -18.51
CA VAL A 114 -4.64 15.45 -17.57
C VAL A 114 -6.02 15.18 -18.19
N GLY A 115 -6.90 14.54 -17.43
CA GLY A 115 -8.23 14.10 -17.86
C GLY A 115 -8.29 12.63 -18.32
N ASP A 116 -7.16 11.94 -18.48
CA ASP A 116 -7.16 10.51 -18.80
C ASP A 116 -7.78 9.70 -17.67
N ARG A 117 -8.56 8.68 -18.06
CA ARG A 117 -9.16 7.71 -17.13
C ARG A 117 -8.26 6.50 -17.04
N VAL A 118 -7.86 6.15 -15.82
CA VAL A 118 -6.89 5.09 -15.57
C VAL A 118 -7.35 4.20 -14.42
N THR A 119 -6.92 2.94 -14.47
CA THR A 119 -6.82 2.03 -13.32
C THR A 119 -5.34 1.88 -12.97
N VAL A 120 -5.06 1.29 -11.81
CA VAL A 120 -3.68 1.20 -11.29
C VAL A 120 -3.37 -0.23 -10.86
N GLU A 121 -2.11 -0.62 -11.00
CA GLU A 121 -1.60 -1.86 -10.40
C GLU A 121 -1.24 -1.60 -8.93
N GLU A 122 -1.52 -2.56 -8.06
CA GLU A 122 -1.20 -2.47 -6.63
C GLU A 122 0.27 -2.78 -6.35
N MET A 123 0.84 -3.75 -7.08
CA MET A 123 2.22 -4.17 -6.92
C MET A 123 3.17 -3.09 -7.45
N VAL A 124 3.89 -2.39 -6.58
CA VAL A 124 4.89 -1.39 -7.00
C VAL A 124 6.25 -2.08 -7.17
N TRP A 125 6.50 -2.67 -8.35
CA TRP A 125 7.75 -3.37 -8.64
C TRP A 125 8.89 -2.42 -9.01
N CYS A 126 10.13 -2.87 -8.79
CA CYS A 126 11.32 -2.04 -8.97
C CYS A 126 11.84 -1.93 -10.41
N GLY A 127 11.47 -2.86 -11.30
CA GLY A 127 11.89 -2.87 -12.71
C GLY A 127 13.33 -3.31 -12.98
N TYR A 128 14.22 -3.36 -11.98
CA TYR A 128 15.64 -3.66 -12.19
C TYR A 128 16.15 -4.97 -11.57
N CYS A 129 15.43 -5.57 -10.61
CA CYS A 129 15.82 -6.86 -10.02
C CYS A 129 15.72 -7.99 -11.06
N ARG A 130 16.35 -9.14 -10.77
CA ARG A 130 16.38 -10.25 -11.73
C ARG A 130 14.97 -10.70 -12.17
N PRO A 131 14.01 -10.97 -11.27
CA PRO A 131 12.65 -11.30 -11.69
C PRO A 131 11.99 -10.23 -12.57
N CYS A 132 12.12 -8.95 -12.24
CA CYS A 132 11.58 -7.86 -13.10
C CYS A 132 12.21 -7.87 -14.49
N ARG A 133 13.53 -8.04 -14.60
CA ARG A 133 14.26 -8.09 -15.88
C ARG A 133 13.94 -9.34 -16.69
N ASP A 134 13.57 -10.42 -16.01
CA ASP A 134 13.13 -11.68 -16.61
C ASP A 134 11.62 -11.66 -16.98
N GLY A 135 10.91 -10.55 -16.74
CA GLY A 135 9.49 -10.38 -17.09
C GLY A 135 8.49 -10.84 -16.03
N TYR A 136 8.93 -11.04 -14.79
CA TYR A 136 8.13 -11.50 -13.65
C TYR A 136 8.03 -10.41 -12.56
N PRO A 137 7.34 -9.27 -12.83
CA PRO A 137 7.25 -8.15 -11.87
C PRO A 137 6.53 -8.53 -10.57
N ASN A 138 5.61 -9.50 -10.61
CA ASN A 138 4.92 -10.05 -9.45
C ASN A 138 5.84 -10.83 -8.49
N GLN A 139 7.07 -11.13 -8.90
CA GLN A 139 8.11 -11.77 -8.09
C GLN A 139 9.23 -10.77 -7.72
N CYS A 140 8.92 -9.47 -7.72
CA CYS A 140 9.87 -8.42 -7.41
C CYS A 140 10.56 -8.65 -6.05
N GLN A 141 11.88 -8.61 -6.03
CA GLN A 141 12.67 -8.75 -4.80
C GLN A 141 12.77 -7.45 -3.99
N ASN A 142 12.36 -6.33 -4.59
CA ASN A 142 12.34 -5.00 -3.98
C ASN A 142 10.95 -4.38 -4.17
N LEU A 143 9.91 -5.14 -3.80
CA LEU A 143 8.54 -4.65 -3.83
C LEU A 143 8.39 -3.54 -2.78
N GLU A 144 7.78 -2.41 -3.17
CA GLU A 144 7.49 -1.31 -2.24
C GLU A 144 6.14 -1.45 -1.55
#